data_AF-A0A353QYB6-F1
#
_entry.id   AF-A0A353QYB6-F1
#
_cell.length_a   1.000
_cell.length_b   1.000
_cell.length_c   1.000
_cell.angle_alpha   90.00
_cell.angle_beta   90.00
_cell.angle_gamma   90.00
#
_symmetry.space_group_name_H-M   'P 1'
#
loop_
_entity.id
_entity.type
_entity.pdbx_description
1 polymer ?
#
loop_
_entity_poly.entity_id
_entity_poly.type
_entity_poly.pdbx_seq_one_letter_code
_entity_poly.pdbx_strand_id
1 'polypeptide(L)'
;MPYLNLPIKMVKLFVSAKEYKKVFMDYRRWYDKDPILSKAMGILETSDDKFQIQVALNLIKVIIEHNIETNTFNTVEDILKAVDEGRCEKGNERWYDIDLTLKTSVQMLENCPQEMQSKIARSIAELINDKLGNSYDDDEELDEDDDDEE
;
A
#
# COMPACT_ATOMS: atom_id res chain seq x y z
N MET A 1 -42.37 -21.55 -9.11
CA MET A 1 -41.60 -20.43 -8.54
C MET A 1 -40.80 -19.80 -9.69
N PRO A 2 -41.32 -18.81 -10.42
CA PRO A 2 -40.63 -18.31 -11.61
C PRO A 2 -39.67 -17.18 -11.22
N TYR A 3 -38.38 -17.40 -11.48
CA TYR A 3 -37.41 -16.31 -11.55
C TYR A 3 -37.84 -15.38 -12.67
N LEU A 4 -38.32 -14.17 -12.31
CA LEU A 4 -38.65 -13.14 -13.28
C LEU A 4 -37.41 -12.85 -14.14
N ASN A 5 -37.58 -13.07 -15.43
CA ASN A 5 -36.61 -12.74 -16.47
C ASN A 5 -36.51 -11.21 -16.55
N LEU A 6 -35.61 -10.63 -15.75
CA LEU A 6 -35.39 -9.18 -15.72
C LEU A 6 -34.91 -8.72 -17.10
N PRO A 7 -35.46 -7.63 -17.66
CA PRO A 7 -35.06 -7.14 -18.97
C PRO A 7 -33.56 -6.80 -18.98
N ILE A 8 -32.86 -7.17 -20.05
CA ILE A 8 -31.39 -7.00 -20.21
C ILE A 8 -30.91 -5.58 -19.87
N LYS A 9 -31.74 -4.55 -20.11
CA LYS A 9 -31.46 -3.15 -19.72
C LYS A 9 -31.35 -2.96 -18.20
N MET A 10 -32.17 -3.63 -17.39
CA MET A 10 -32.09 -3.61 -15.93
C MET A 10 -30.84 -4.33 -15.43
N VAL A 11 -30.49 -5.48 -16.03
CA VAL A 11 -29.25 -6.19 -15.68
C VAL A 11 -28.02 -5.32 -15.97
N LYS A 12 -27.99 -4.61 -17.11
CA LYS A 12 -26.92 -3.64 -17.42
C LYS A 12 -26.86 -2.47 -16.44
N LEU A 13 -28.01 -1.95 -15.98
CA LEU A 13 -28.05 -0.91 -14.93
C LEU A 13 -27.53 -1.43 -13.58
N PHE A 14 -27.82 -2.67 -13.21
CA PHE A 14 -27.32 -3.28 -11.97
C PHE A 14 -25.82 -3.60 -12.02
N VAL A 15 -25.31 -4.09 -13.16
CA VAL A 15 -23.87 -4.30 -13.39
C VAL A 15 -23.15 -2.95 -13.35
N SER A 16 -23.68 -1.96 -14.07
CA SER A 16 -23.16 -0.60 -14.08
C SER A 16 -23.18 0.03 -12.69
N ALA A 17 -24.25 -0.12 -11.91
CA ALA A 17 -24.32 0.40 -10.54
C ALA A 17 -23.31 -0.26 -9.59
N LYS A 18 -22.97 -1.54 -9.80
CA LYS A 18 -21.90 -2.22 -9.05
C LYS A 18 -20.51 -1.72 -9.45
N GLU A 19 -20.28 -1.50 -10.74
CA GLU A 19 -19.05 -0.87 -11.25
C GLU A 19 -18.90 0.58 -10.78
N TYR A 20 -19.97 1.37 -10.86
CA TYR A 20 -20.02 2.72 -10.30
C TYR A 20 -19.77 2.73 -8.79
N LYS A 21 -20.33 1.78 -8.03
CA LYS A 21 -20.10 1.69 -6.58
C LYS A 21 -18.67 1.27 -6.22
N LYS A 22 -18.03 0.43 -7.06
CA LYS A 22 -16.62 0.06 -6.95
C LYS A 22 -15.72 1.27 -7.20
N VAL A 23 -15.91 1.96 -8.33
CA VAL A 23 -15.17 3.19 -8.69
C VAL A 23 -15.39 4.32 -7.67
N PHE A 24 -16.61 4.47 -7.11
CA PHE A 24 -16.91 5.51 -6.11
C PHE A 24 -16.40 5.16 -4.69
N MET A 25 -16.11 3.88 -4.39
CA MET A 25 -15.44 3.49 -3.15
C MET A 25 -13.94 3.82 -3.18
N ASP A 26 -13.32 3.79 -4.35
CA ASP A 26 -11.90 4.08 -4.59
C ASP A 26 -11.53 5.58 -4.58
N TYR A 27 -12.47 6.50 -4.30
CA TYR A 27 -12.17 7.94 -4.09
C TYR A 27 -12.44 8.40 -2.65
N ARG A 28 -12.72 7.47 -1.72
CA ARG A 28 -13.07 7.82 -0.34
C ARG A 28 -11.90 7.80 0.62
N ARG A 29 -10.80 7.10 0.31
CA ARG A 29 -9.66 7.00 1.22
C ARG A 29 -8.81 8.26 1.07
N TRP A 30 -8.16 8.70 2.14
CA TRP A 30 -7.44 9.97 2.14
C TRP A 30 -6.31 9.99 1.09
N TYR A 31 -5.70 8.83 0.82
CA TYR A 31 -4.63 8.66 -0.14
C TYR A 31 -5.12 8.58 -1.60
N ASP A 32 -6.42 8.39 -1.85
CA ASP A 32 -6.97 8.33 -3.21
C ASP A 32 -6.94 9.70 -3.93
N LYS A 33 -6.68 10.77 -3.17
CA LYS A 33 -6.56 12.14 -3.69
C LYS A 33 -5.29 12.36 -4.51
N ASP A 34 -4.25 11.57 -4.25
CA ASP A 34 -3.00 11.58 -5.01
C ASP A 34 -2.97 10.33 -5.89
N PRO A 35 -2.94 10.45 -7.23
CA PRO A 35 -2.99 9.30 -8.12
C PRO A 35 -1.76 8.38 -7.99
N ILE A 36 -0.60 8.92 -7.61
CA ILE A 36 0.62 8.13 -7.40
C ILE A 36 0.47 7.35 -6.10
N LEU A 37 0.06 8.01 -5.03
CA LEU A 37 -0.11 7.37 -3.73
C LEU A 37 -1.23 6.32 -3.75
N SER A 38 -2.36 6.63 -4.40
CA SER A 38 -3.47 5.69 -4.59
C SER A 38 -3.01 4.42 -5.29
N LYS A 39 -2.27 4.57 -6.40
CA LYS A 39 -1.72 3.42 -7.14
C LYS A 39 -0.72 2.62 -6.29
N ALA A 40 0.18 3.30 -5.58
CA ALA A 40 1.15 2.67 -4.72
C ALA A 40 0.48 1.85 -3.59
N MET A 41 -0.54 2.44 -2.94
CA MET A 41 -1.32 1.77 -1.89
C MET A 41 -2.13 0.59 -2.43
N GLY A 42 -2.67 0.69 -3.65
CA GLY A 42 -3.37 -0.42 -4.30
C GLY A 42 -2.46 -1.61 -4.60
N ILE A 43 -1.23 -1.36 -5.06
CA ILE A 43 -0.24 -2.43 -5.28
C ILE A 43 0.18 -3.05 -3.94
N LEU A 44 0.40 -2.22 -2.93
CA LEU A 44 0.76 -2.65 -1.58
C LEU A 44 -0.32 -3.56 -0.97
N GLU A 45 -1.60 -3.20 -1.10
CA GLU A 45 -2.75 -4.00 -0.63
C GLU A 45 -2.77 -5.42 -1.22
N THR A 46 -2.29 -5.59 -2.46
CA THR A 46 -2.23 -6.89 -3.16
C THR A 46 -0.91 -7.64 -3.02
N SER A 47 0.09 -7.04 -2.35
CA SER A 47 1.41 -7.64 -2.16
C SER A 47 1.44 -8.59 -0.96
N ASP A 48 2.45 -9.46 -0.91
CA ASP A 48 2.68 -10.31 0.26
C ASP A 48 3.07 -9.53 1.52
N ASP A 49 2.75 -10.11 2.68
CA ASP A 49 2.96 -9.51 4.00
C ASP A 49 4.40 -9.06 4.22
N LYS A 50 5.40 -9.85 3.79
CA LYS A 50 6.82 -9.52 3.99
C LYS A 50 7.16 -8.20 3.30
N PHE A 51 6.70 -8.01 2.07
CA PHE A 51 6.90 -6.75 1.36
C PHE A 51 6.09 -5.60 1.95
N GLN A 52 4.85 -5.86 2.37
CA GLN A 52 4.05 -4.83 3.04
C GLN A 52 4.74 -4.28 4.29
N ILE A 53 5.28 -5.16 5.13
CA ILE A 53 6.06 -4.78 6.31
C ILE A 53 7.34 -4.03 5.93
N GLN A 54 8.07 -4.48 4.90
CA GLN A 54 9.28 -3.79 4.44
C GLN A 54 9.00 -2.35 4.01
N VAL A 55 7.92 -2.13 3.24
CA VAL A 55 7.49 -0.79 2.84
C VAL A 55 7.07 0.02 4.06
N ALA A 56 6.29 -0.55 4.99
CA ALA A 56 5.88 0.12 6.22
C ALA A 56 7.07 0.61 7.07
N LEU A 57 8.09 -0.23 7.23
CA LEU A 57 9.31 0.13 7.95
C LEU A 57 10.10 1.23 7.24
N ASN A 58 10.20 1.17 5.91
CA ASN A 58 10.86 2.23 5.15
C ASN A 58 10.10 3.56 5.25
N LEU A 59 8.77 3.52 5.25
CA LEU A 59 7.93 4.70 5.46
C LEU A 59 8.21 5.37 6.79
N ILE A 60 8.20 4.60 7.88
CA ILE A 60 8.50 5.10 9.23
C ILE A 60 9.90 5.73 9.24
N LYS A 61 10.88 5.05 8.66
CA LYS A 61 12.27 5.54 8.56
C LYS A 61 12.35 6.90 7.86
N VAL A 62 11.82 7.01 6.64
CA VAL A 62 11.87 8.24 5.83
C VAL A 62 11.18 9.41 6.55
N ILE A 63 10.03 9.15 7.20
CA ILE A 63 9.31 10.18 7.94
C ILE A 63 10.14 10.68 9.13
N ILE A 64 10.75 9.76 9.90
CA ILE A 64 11.59 10.13 11.06
C ILE A 64 12.84 10.89 10.61
N GLU A 65 13.54 10.39 9.59
CA GLU A 65 14.75 11.03 9.05
C GLU A 65 14.47 12.48 8.62
N HIS A 66 13.38 12.70 7.88
CA HIS A 66 13.02 14.06 7.48
C HIS A 66 12.70 14.96 8.67
N ASN A 67 11.99 14.46 9.68
CA ASN A 67 11.67 15.25 10.87
C ASN A 67 12.90 15.59 11.72
N ILE A 68 13.93 14.75 11.69
CA ILE A 68 15.23 15.07 12.29
C ILE A 68 15.94 16.16 11.46
N GLU A 69 15.96 16.04 10.12
CA GLU A 69 16.55 17.03 9.22
C GLU A 69 15.90 18.41 9.35
N THR A 70 14.58 18.46 9.51
CA THR A 70 13.82 19.72 9.72
C THR A 70 13.84 20.20 11.17
N ASN A 71 14.56 19.51 12.06
CA ASN A 71 14.70 19.82 13.49
C ASN A 71 13.35 19.86 14.24
N THR A 72 12.35 19.14 13.73
CA THR A 72 11.03 18.93 14.38
C THR A 72 11.12 17.88 15.48
N PHE A 73 11.91 16.82 15.28
CA PHE A 73 12.26 15.85 16.33
C PHE A 73 13.65 16.15 16.86
N ASN A 74 13.73 16.53 18.13
CA ASN A 74 15.00 16.88 18.78
C ASN A 74 15.45 15.80 19.77
N THR A 75 14.52 14.92 20.18
CA THR A 75 14.75 13.88 21.17
C THR A 75 14.18 12.53 20.73
N VAL A 76 14.63 11.45 21.37
CA VAL A 76 14.08 10.11 21.15
C VAL A 76 12.61 10.05 21.61
N GLU A 77 12.25 10.81 22.64
CA GLU A 77 10.88 10.95 23.12
C GLU A 77 9.94 11.52 22.05
N ASP A 78 10.38 12.49 21.24
CA ASP A 78 9.57 13.03 20.14
C ASP A 78 9.23 11.95 19.10
N ILE A 79 10.22 11.09 18.81
CA ILE A 79 10.07 9.97 17.86
C ILE A 79 9.10 8.93 18.42
N LEU A 80 9.30 8.52 19.68
CA LEU A 80 8.41 7.57 20.35
C LEU A 80 6.98 8.10 20.42
N LYS A 81 6.81 9.39 20.72
CA LYS A 81 5.50 10.03 20.74
C LYS A 81 4.84 10.02 19.36
N ALA A 82 5.57 10.32 18.29
CA ALA A 82 5.03 10.29 16.93
C ALA A 82 4.58 8.88 16.50
N VAL A 83 5.36 7.86 16.86
CA VAL A 83 5.01 6.45 16.63
C VAL A 83 3.79 6.04 17.46
N ASP A 84 3.73 6.48 18.72
CA ASP A 84 2.61 6.22 19.64
C ASP A 84 1.30 6.89 19.18
N GLU A 85 1.37 8.14 18.72
CA GLU A 85 0.24 8.87 18.11
C GLU A 85 -0.24 8.19 16.82
N GLY A 86 0.69 7.61 16.06
CA GLY A 86 0.41 6.74 14.91
C GLY A 86 -0.25 5.40 15.26
N ARG A 87 -0.54 5.09 16.54
CA ARG A 87 -1.33 3.92 16.93
C ARG A 87 -2.80 4.21 17.16
N CYS A 88 -3.31 5.38 16.73
CA CYS A 88 -4.65 5.83 17.09
C CYS A 88 -5.76 4.81 16.72
N GLU A 89 -6.75 4.68 17.61
CA GLU A 89 -7.87 3.72 17.58
C GLU A 89 -8.93 4.03 16.50
N LYS A 90 -8.54 4.54 15.32
CA LYS A 90 -9.44 4.43 14.16
C LYS A 90 -9.73 2.93 13.98
N GLY A 91 -11.02 2.56 13.96
CA GLY A 91 -11.49 1.18 13.99
C GLY A 91 -10.89 0.32 12.86
N ASN A 92 -10.93 -1.01 13.03
CA ASN A 92 -10.28 -2.00 12.17
C ASN A 92 -10.99 -2.19 10.80
N GLU A 93 -11.25 -1.11 10.07
CA GLU A 93 -12.07 -1.17 8.85
C GLU A 93 -11.24 -1.14 7.56
N ARG A 94 -9.94 -0.77 7.61
CA ARG A 94 -9.09 -0.68 6.42
C ARG A 94 -8.12 -1.84 6.35
N TRP A 95 -7.72 -2.21 5.14
CA TRP A 95 -6.84 -3.35 4.88
C TRP A 95 -5.50 -3.26 5.65
N TYR A 96 -4.97 -2.04 5.81
CA TYR A 96 -3.71 -1.79 6.50
C TYR A 96 -3.87 -1.65 8.01
N ASP A 97 -5.10 -1.61 8.55
CA ASP A 97 -5.34 -1.54 10.00
C ASP A 97 -5.14 -2.91 10.69
N ILE A 98 -4.96 -3.99 9.91
CA ILE A 98 -4.79 -5.36 10.41
C ILE A 98 -3.42 -5.53 11.09
N ASP A 99 -2.37 -4.99 10.47
CA ASP A 99 -1.02 -5.04 11.02
C ASP A 99 -0.64 -3.72 11.68
N LEU A 100 -0.03 -3.79 12.86
CA LEU A 100 0.32 -2.62 13.65
C LEU A 100 1.38 -1.74 12.95
N THR A 101 2.34 -2.35 12.26
CA THR A 101 3.42 -1.64 11.57
C THR A 101 2.86 -0.88 10.37
N LEU A 102 2.03 -1.56 9.55
CA LEU A 102 1.33 -0.93 8.44
C LEU A 102 0.45 0.21 8.92
N LYS A 103 -0.40 -0.04 9.92
CA LYS A 103 -1.27 0.98 10.52
C LYS A 103 -0.48 2.21 10.96
N THR A 104 0.59 1.99 11.72
CA THR A 104 1.42 3.07 12.24
C THR A 104 2.06 3.87 11.11
N SER A 105 2.66 3.20 10.14
CA SER A 105 3.31 3.86 9.01
C SER A 105 2.34 4.70 8.17
N VAL A 106 1.14 4.18 7.89
CA VAL A 106 0.12 4.86 7.07
C VAL A 106 -0.51 6.02 7.82
N GLN A 107 -0.70 5.92 9.14
CA GLN A 107 -1.19 7.02 9.97
C GLN A 107 -0.14 8.13 10.12
N MET A 108 1.14 7.77 10.30
CA MET A 108 2.23 8.76 10.26
C MET A 108 2.26 9.48 8.91
N LEU A 109 2.11 8.75 7.80
CA LEU A 109 2.03 9.34 6.47
C LEU A 109 0.81 10.26 6.28
N GLU A 110 -0.37 9.88 6.78
CA GLU A 110 -1.60 10.70 6.73
C GLU A 110 -1.40 12.06 7.42
N ASN A 111 -0.59 12.10 8.49
CA ASN A 111 -0.30 13.31 9.26
C ASN A 111 0.84 14.17 8.70
N CYS A 112 1.58 13.67 7.71
CA CYS A 112 2.63 14.42 7.04
C CYS A 112 2.07 15.57 6.18
N PRO A 113 2.83 16.66 5.97
CA PRO A 113 2.49 17.68 4.98
C PRO A 113 2.37 17.08 3.57
N GLN A 114 1.51 17.65 2.72
CA GLN A 114 1.22 17.13 1.38
C GLN A 114 2.48 17.02 0.49
N GLU A 115 3.44 17.93 0.66
CA GLU A 115 4.73 17.87 -0.05
C GLU A 115 5.52 16.59 0.33
N MET A 116 5.55 16.26 1.62
CA MET A 116 6.19 15.05 2.12
C MET A 116 5.44 13.79 1.68
N GLN A 117 4.11 13.79 1.75
CA GLN A 117 3.29 12.67 1.23
C GLN A 117 3.62 12.38 -0.24
N SER A 118 3.78 13.42 -1.06
CA SER A 118 4.16 13.29 -2.47
C SER A 118 5.57 12.72 -2.66
N LYS A 119 6.55 13.16 -1.85
CA LYS A 119 7.92 12.61 -1.87
C LYS A 119 7.93 11.13 -1.50
N ILE A 120 7.20 10.78 -0.46
CA ILE A 120 7.08 9.42 0.03
C ILE A 120 6.36 8.53 -0.98
N ALA A 121 5.29 9.01 -1.62
CA ALA A 121 4.58 8.26 -2.66
C ALA A 121 5.51 7.81 -3.80
N ARG A 122 6.47 8.68 -4.20
CA ARG A 122 7.50 8.32 -5.20
C ARG A 122 8.45 7.24 -4.66
N SER A 123 8.92 7.38 -3.42
CA SER A 123 9.79 6.37 -2.80
C SER A 123 9.11 4.99 -2.70
N ILE A 124 7.82 4.94 -2.35
CA ILE A 124 7.06 3.67 -2.37
C ILE A 124 7.00 3.11 -3.80
N ALA A 125 6.73 3.96 -4.80
CA ALA A 125 6.67 3.54 -6.19
C ALA A 125 8.02 2.99 -6.70
N GLU A 126 9.13 3.59 -6.30
CA GLU A 126 10.49 3.11 -6.58
C GLU A 126 10.73 1.73 -5.94
N LEU A 127 10.42 1.55 -4.67
CA LEU A 127 10.54 0.25 -3.99
C LEU A 127 9.70 -0.86 -4.64
N ILE A 128 8.50 -0.52 -5.09
CA ILE A 128 7.62 -1.43 -5.83
C ILE A 128 8.26 -1.79 -7.16
N ASN A 129 8.81 -0.81 -7.88
CA ASN A 129 9.46 -1.03 -9.16
C ASN A 129 10.69 -1.93 -9.02
N ASP A 130 11.50 -1.73 -7.97
CA ASP A 130 12.66 -2.56 -7.66
C ASP A 130 12.25 -4.01 -7.39
N LYS A 131 11.17 -4.22 -6.63
CA LYS A 131 10.64 -5.57 -6.38
C LYS A 131 10.14 -6.26 -7.65
N LEU A 132 9.47 -5.52 -8.54
CA LEU A 132 9.00 -6.06 -9.81
C LEU A 132 10.16 -6.34 -10.77
N GLY A 133 11.20 -5.49 -10.77
CA GLY A 133 12.41 -5.67 -11.58
C GLY A 133 13.19 -6.93 -11.20
N ASN A 134 13.32 -7.20 -9.90
CA ASN A 134 14.05 -8.38 -9.41
C ASN A 134 13.33 -9.72 -9.65
N SER A 135 12.08 -9.73 -10.12
CA SER A 135 11.34 -10.98 -10.38
C SER A 135 11.68 -11.66 -11.70
N TYR A 136 12.53 -11.03 -12.54
CA TYR A 136 12.93 -11.56 -13.85
C TYR A 136 14.32 -12.20 -13.89
N ASP A 137 15.10 -12.11 -12.80
CA ASP A 137 16.50 -12.56 -12.75
C ASP A 137 16.71 -13.91 -12.01
N ASP A 138 15.64 -14.60 -11.58
CA ASP A 138 15.72 -15.87 -10.80
C ASP A 138 15.29 -17.12 -11.59
N ASP A 139 15.12 -17.01 -12.91
CA ASP A 139 14.73 -18.12 -13.81
C ASP A 139 15.88 -18.52 -14.78
N GLU A 140 17.16 -18.51 -14.34
CA GLU A 140 18.28 -19.08 -15.12
C GLU A 140 18.71 -20.47 -14.61
N GLU A 141 18.13 -21.44 -15.31
CA GLU A 141 18.59 -22.79 -15.69
C GLU A 141 18.66 -23.94 -14.66
N LEU A 142 17.79 -24.90 -14.98
CA LEU A 142 17.64 -26.25 -14.48
C LEU A 142 18.86 -27.13 -14.80
N ASP A 143 19.27 -27.90 -13.81
CA ASP A 143 19.96 -29.20 -13.82
C ASP A 143 20.31 -29.79 -15.21
N GLU A 144 21.60 -29.73 -15.57
CA GLU A 144 22.22 -30.74 -16.45
C GLU A 144 22.97 -31.77 -15.60
N ASP A 145 22.21 -32.66 -14.96
CA ASP A 145 22.69 -34.00 -14.63
C ASP A 145 21.95 -34.97 -15.57
N ASP A 146 22.63 -35.49 -16.59
CA ASP A 146 22.49 -36.91 -16.91
C ASP A 146 23.67 -37.40 -17.76
N ASP A 147 24.17 -38.53 -17.27
CA ASP A 147 25.27 -39.36 -17.74
C ASP A 147 25.22 -39.70 -19.24
N ASP A 148 26.40 -39.89 -19.84
CA ASP A 148 26.57 -40.98 -20.81
C ASP A 148 27.95 -41.62 -20.60
N GLU A 149 27.88 -42.88 -20.14
CA GLU A 149 28.97 -43.87 -20.05
C GLU A 149 29.56 -44.17 -21.45
N GLU A 150 30.91 -44.18 -21.57
CA GLU A 150 31.70 -45.28 -22.18
C GLU A 150 33.22 -45.14 -21.96
#